data_AF-A0A2C9GUH4-F1
#
_entry.id   AF-A0A2C9GUH4-F1
#
_cell.length_a   1.000
_cell.length_b   1.000
_cell.length_c   1.000
_cell.angle_alpha   90.00
_cell.angle_beta   90.00
_cell.angle_gamma   90.00
#
_symmetry.space_group_name_H-M   'P 1'
#
loop_
_entity.id
_entity.type
_entity.pdbx_description
1 polymer ?
#
loop_
_entity_poly.entity_id
_entity_poly.type
_entity_poly.pdbx_seq_one_letter_code
_entity_poly.pdbx_strand_id
1 'polypeptide(L)' 'MNLSLPFWLLVALLGLFATVAVGQSPCTLSARVRCNIHCRSHNKLASCANGECLCVEKPTKAPTTA' A
#
# COMPACT_ATOMS: atom_id res chain seq x y z
N MET A 1 1.29 31.57 27.73
CA MET A 1 0.32 30.54 27.28
C MET A 1 1.11 29.25 27.05
N ASN A 2 0.79 28.17 27.75
CA ASN A 2 1.54 26.90 27.67
C ASN A 2 1.17 26.15 26.38
N LEU A 3 1.99 26.28 25.32
CA LEU A 3 1.83 25.57 24.04
C LEU A 3 2.16 24.07 24.11
N SER A 4 2.51 23.51 25.28
CA SER A 4 2.83 22.09 25.41
C SER A 4 1.64 21.17 25.10
N LEU A 5 0.43 21.54 25.54
CA LEU A 5 -0.78 20.75 25.30
C LEU A 5 -1.12 20.56 23.82
N PRO A 6 -1.20 21.63 22.99
CA PRO A 6 -1.48 21.47 21.57
C PRO A 6 -0.36 20.72 20.83
N PHE A 7 0.90 20.83 21.27
CA PHE A 7 2.02 20.12 20.67
C PHE A 7 1.91 18.59 20.84
N TRP A 8 1.62 18.12 22.06
CA TRP A 8 1.42 16.69 22.32
C TRP A 8 0.23 16.10 21.56
N LEU A 9 -0.85 16.88 21.44
CA LEU A 9 -2.05 16.46 20.72
C LEU A 9 -1.79 16.29 19.21
N LEU A 10 -0.92 17.13 18.64
CA LEU A 10 -0.51 17.07 17.24
C LEU A 10 0.37 15.83 16.97
N VAL A 11 1.29 15.52 17.88
CA VAL A 11 2.11 14.29 17.82
C VAL A 11 1.23 13.03 17.90
N ALA A 12 0.23 13.02 18.80
CA ALA A 12 -0.71 11.91 18.92
C ALA A 12 -1.53 11.69 17.64
N LEU A 13 -2.01 12.76 17.01
CA LEU A 13 -2.72 12.67 15.73
C LEU A 13 -1.83 12.10 14.62
N LEU A 14 -0.60 12.60 14.48
CA LEU A 14 0.35 12.12 13.47
C LEU A 14 0.69 10.63 13.66
N GLY A 15 0.90 10.20 14.91
CA GLY A 15 1.12 8.79 15.24
C GLY A 15 -0.07 7.91 14.86
N LEU A 16 -1.30 8.37 15.15
CA LEU A 16 -2.51 7.65 14.78
C LEU A 16 -2.60 7.47 13.26
N PHE A 17 -2.44 8.54 12.48
CA PHE A 17 -2.46 8.49 11.01
C PHE A 17 -1.40 7.56 10.41
N ALA A 18 -0.19 7.57 10.97
CA ALA A 18 0.87 6.65 10.54
C ALA A 18 0.47 5.19 10.76
N THR A 19 -0.17 4.88 11.89
CA THR A 19 -0.62 3.51 12.18
C THR A 19 -1.80 3.06 11.29
N VAL A 20 -2.75 3.95 10.99
CA VAL A 20 -3.89 3.62 10.11
C VAL A 20 -3.42 3.41 8.67
N ALA A 21 -2.45 4.19 8.19
CA ALA A 21 -1.87 4.03 6.86
C ALA A 21 -1.16 2.69 6.67
N VAL A 22 -0.52 2.18 7.72
CA VAL A 22 0.12 0.84 7.71
C VAL A 22 -0.93 -0.26 7.82
N GLY A 23 -1.96 -0.09 8.65
CA GLY A 23 -3.07 -1.05 8.82
C GLY A 23 -3.96 -1.20 7.59
N GLN A 24 -3.99 -0.22 6.68
CA GLN A 24 -4.73 -0.30 5.42
C GLN A 24 -3.95 -0.98 4.29
N SER A 25 -2.71 -1.42 4.51
CA SER A 25 -2.01 -2.22 3.50
C SER A 25 -2.57 -3.66 3.52
N PRO A 26 -3.24 -4.11 2.45
CA PRO A 26 -3.89 -5.43 2.43
C PRO A 26 -2.89 -6.59 2.47
N CYS A 27 -1.59 -6.32 2.41
CA CYS A 27 -0.51 -7.29 2.57
C CYS A 27 0.61 -6.68 3.40
N THR A 28 1.26 -7.51 4.21
CA THR A 28 2.52 -7.14 4.87
C THR A 28 3.57 -6.79 3.81
N LEU A 29 4.50 -5.88 4.15
CA LEU A 29 5.61 -5.47 3.27
C LEU A 29 6.36 -6.68 2.69
N SER A 30 6.61 -7.71 3.51
CA SER A 30 7.28 -8.94 3.09
C SER A 30 6.45 -9.75 2.08
N ALA A 31 5.15 -9.91 2.34
CA ALA A 31 4.24 -10.60 1.43
C ALA A 31 4.12 -9.86 0.09
N ARG A 32 4.10 -8.52 0.10
CA ARG A 32 4.04 -7.70 -1.11
C ARG A 32 5.26 -7.88 -2.00
N VAL A 33 6.46 -7.94 -1.42
CA VAL A 33 7.70 -8.16 -2.18
C VAL A 33 7.70 -9.54 -2.83
N ARG A 34 7.35 -10.58 -2.08
CA ARG A 34 7.23 -11.96 -2.60
C ARG A 34 6.19 -12.05 -3.71
N CYS A 35 5.05 -11.41 -3.52
CA CYS A 35 3.96 -11.34 -4.50
C CYS A 35 4.43 -10.67 -5.80
N ASN A 36 5.14 -9.55 -5.70
CA ASN A 36 5.66 -8.84 -6.86
C ASN A 36 6.65 -9.68 -7.68
N ILE A 37 7.57 -10.38 -7.02
CA ILE A 37 8.53 -11.26 -7.69
C ILE A 37 7.80 -12.41 -8.40
N HIS A 38 6.85 -13.04 -7.72
CA HIS A 38 6.07 -14.16 -8.26
C HIS A 38 5.20 -13.72 -9.45
N CYS A 39 4.39 -12.67 -9.34
CA CYS A 39 3.55 -12.22 -10.45
C CYS A 39 4.37 -11.70 -11.63
N ARG A 40 5.54 -11.11 -11.37
CA ARG A 40 6.44 -10.63 -12.43
C ARG A 40 7.03 -11.78 -13.26
N SER A 41 7.30 -12.95 -12.69
CA SER A 41 7.76 -14.11 -13.47
C SER A 41 6.71 -14.59 -14.48
N HIS A 42 5.43 -14.36 -14.17
CA HIS A 42 4.30 -14.64 -15.05
C HIS A 42 3.87 -13.45 -15.93
N ASN A 43 4.68 -12.38 -15.99
CA ASN A 43 4.37 -11.13 -16.70
C ASN A 43 3.04 -10.46 -16.29
N LYS A 44 2.61 -10.68 -15.04
CA LYS A 44 1.40 -10.11 -14.45
C LYS A 44 1.75 -9.00 -13.43
N LEU A 45 0.78 -8.16 -13.07
CA LEU A 45 0.93 -7.24 -11.94
C LEU A 45 0.60 -7.95 -10.63
N ALA A 46 1.39 -7.67 -9.60
CA ALA A 46 1.03 -8.05 -8.24
C ALA A 46 0.00 -7.08 -7.69
N SER A 47 -1.15 -7.62 -7.32
CA SER A 47 -2.17 -6.98 -6.51
C SER A 47 -2.25 -7.69 -5.16
N CYS A 48 -2.54 -6.95 -4.13
CA CYS A 48 -2.74 -7.47 -2.80
C CYS A 48 -4.14 -7.09 -2.36
N ALA A 49 -4.97 -8.08 -2.05
CA ALA A 49 -6.34 -7.88 -1.60
C ALA A 49 -6.65 -8.89 -0.49
N ASN A 50 -7.24 -8.43 0.61
CA ASN A 50 -7.68 -9.29 1.72
C ASN A 50 -6.59 -10.21 2.32
N GLY A 51 -5.33 -9.80 2.34
CA GLY A 51 -4.22 -10.65 2.83
C GLY A 51 -3.66 -11.60 1.77
N GLU A 52 -4.27 -11.67 0.59
CA GLU A 52 -3.86 -12.57 -0.49
C GLU A 52 -3.14 -11.85 -1.62
N CYS A 53 -2.20 -12.56 -2.23
CA CYS A 53 -1.50 -12.13 -3.42
C CYS A 53 -2.28 -12.57 -4.66
N LEU A 54 -2.66 -11.61 -5.49
CA LEU A 54 -3.36 -11.82 -6.76
C LEU A 54 -2.49 -11.33 -7.92
N CYS A 55 -2.25 -12.21 -8.89
CA CYS A 55 -1.57 -11.82 -10.12
C CYS A 55 -2.60 -11.42 -11.19
N VAL A 56 -2.72 -10.11 -11.41
CA VAL A 56 -3.69 -9.53 -12.35
C VAL A 56 -3.02 -9.32 -13.70
N GLU A 57 -3.75 -9.52 -14.79
CA GLU A 57 -3.22 -9.21 -16.13
C GLU A 57 -2.85 -7.74 -16.24
N LYS A 58 -1.77 -7.46 -16.99
CA LYS A 58 -1.45 -6.09 -17.34
C LYS A 58 -2.59 -5.52 -18.17
N PRO A 59 -3.14 -4.35 -17.83
CA PRO A 59 -4.08 -3.70 -18.71
C PRO A 59 -3.34 -3.50 -20.02
N THR A 60 -3.81 -4.18 -21.07
CA THR A 60 -3.43 -3.90 -22.44
C THR A 60 -3.91 -2.47 -22.69
N LYS A 61 -3.05 -1.48 -22.42
CA LYS A 61 -3.14 -0.20 -23.11
C LYS A 61 -2.91 -0.57 -24.57
N ALA A 62 -3.99 -0.87 -25.28
CA ALA A 62 -4.00 -0.66 -26.71
C ALA A 62 -3.54 0.79 -26.89
N PRO A 63 -2.49 1.07 -27.67
CA PRO A 63 -2.24 2.44 -28.07
C PRO A 63 -3.49 2.89 -28.81
N THR A 64 -4.24 3.82 -28.22
CA THR A 64 -5.25 4.57 -28.95
C THR A 64 -4.47 5.41 -29.95
N THR A 65 -4.28 4.87 -31.15
CA THR A 65 -3.90 5.63 -32.32
C THR A 65 -5.03 6.61 -32.58
N ALA A 66 -4.77 7.88 -32.26
CA ALA A 66 -5.51 9.02 -32.78
C ALA A 66 -4.78 9.53 -34.02
#